data_AF-A1ILJ4-F1
#
_entry.id   AF-A1ILJ4-F1
#
_cell.length_a   1.000
_cell.length_b   1.000
_cell.length_c   1.000
_cell.angle_alpha   90.00
_cell.angle_beta   90.00
_cell.angle_gamma   90.00
#
_symmetry.space_group_name_H-M   'P 1'
#
loop_
_entity.id
_entity.type
_entity.pdbx_description
1 polymer ?
#
loop_
_entity_poly.entity_id
_entity_poly.type
_entity_poly.pdbx_seq_one_letter_code
_entity_poly.pdbx_strand_id
1 'polypeptide(L)'
;KPSMVVHQPRVDIGGDDMRTFYTLVMVDPDAPSPSDPTLREYLHWLVTDIPGTTGAAFGQEVMCYEPPRPSMGIHRFVLVLFQQLGR
;
A
#
# COMPACT_ATOMS: atom_id res chain seq x y z
N LYS A 1 1.09 11.14 -12.87
CA LYS A 1 -0.23 10.99 -13.54
C LYS A 1 -0.79 9.62 -13.19
N PRO A 2 -2.12 9.45 -13.04
CA PRO A 2 -2.72 8.13 -12.77
C PRO A 2 -2.27 7.04 -13.75
N SER A 3 -2.05 7.41 -15.02
CA SER A 3 -1.52 6.53 -16.06
C SER A 3 -0.14 5.91 -15.77
N MET A 4 0.66 6.48 -14.86
CA MET A 4 2.00 5.98 -14.52
C MET A 4 1.97 4.93 -13.39
N VAL A 5 0.82 4.77 -12.74
CA VAL A 5 0.60 3.89 -11.57
C VAL A 5 -0.55 2.93 -11.84
N VAL A 6 -0.68 2.47 -13.09
CA VAL A 6 -1.69 1.48 -13.47
C VAL A 6 -1.31 0.08 -12.99
N HIS A 7 -0.01 -0.19 -12.93
CA HIS A 7 0.53 -1.46 -12.45
C HIS A 7 1.03 -1.30 -11.01
N GLN A 8 0.97 -2.40 -10.26
CA GLN A 8 1.52 -2.44 -8.91
C GLN A 8 2.99 -1.98 -8.91
N PRO A 9 3.40 -1.12 -7.97
CA PRO A 9 4.79 -0.73 -7.87
C PRO A 9 5.64 -1.89 -7.34
N ARG A 10 6.91 -1.92 -7.73
CA ARG A 10 7.91 -2.71 -7.03
C ARG A 10 8.23 -2.01 -5.70
N VAL A 11 8.09 -2.73 -4.59
CA VAL A 11 8.42 -2.25 -3.25
C VAL A 11 9.44 -3.20 -2.65
N ASP A 12 10.67 -2.69 -2.47
CA ASP A 12 11.74 -3.37 -1.75
C ASP A 12 11.84 -2.72 -0.35
N ILE A 13 11.96 -3.53 0.70
CA ILE A 13 12.00 -3.10 2.09
C ILE A 13 13.34 -3.47 2.74
N GLY A 14 13.77 -2.64 3.70
CA GLY A 14 14.92 -2.94 4.54
C GLY A 14 14.61 -3.98 5.63
N GLY A 15 15.43 -3.99 6.67
CA GLY A 15 15.32 -4.90 7.80
C GLY A 15 16.69 -5.48 8.15
N ASP A 16 16.80 -6.05 9.34
CA ASP A 16 18.05 -6.63 9.84
C ASP A 16 18.18 -8.12 9.52
N ASP A 17 17.04 -8.82 9.39
CA ASP A 17 16.98 -10.24 9.06
C ASP A 17 15.67 -10.63 8.34
N MET A 18 15.60 -11.89 7.90
CA MET A 18 14.41 -12.51 7.30
C MET A 18 13.45 -13.13 8.33
N ARG A 19 13.65 -12.89 9.62
CA ARG A 19 12.77 -13.40 10.71
C ARG A 19 11.74 -12.38 11.12
N THR A 20 12.02 -11.11 10.85
CA THR A 20 11.07 -10.00 11.01
C THR A 20 10.16 -9.91 9.78
N PHE A 21 8.85 -9.79 10.02
CA PHE A 21 7.84 -9.66 8.98
C PHE A 21 7.24 -8.27 8.97
N TYR A 22 6.83 -7.81 7.80
CA TYR A 22 6.23 -6.50 7.61
C TYR A 22 4.90 -6.60 6.85
N THR A 23 4.00 -5.68 7.17
CA THR A 23 2.75 -5.44 6.44
C THR A 23 2.87 -4.10 5.70
N LEU A 24 2.61 -4.13 4.40
CA LEU A 24 2.50 -2.95 3.54
C LEU A 24 1.03 -2.64 3.28
N VAL A 25 0.64 -1.39 3.49
CA VAL A 25 -0.70 -0.87 3.21
C VAL A 25 -0.60 0.32 2.26
N MET A 26 -1.43 0.35 1.22
CA MET A 26 -1.63 1.52 0.37
C MET A 26 -3.05 2.05 0.54
N VAL A 27 -3.20 3.33 0.90
CA VAL A 27 -4.51 3.96 1.11
C VAL A 27 -4.64 5.31 0.42
N ASP A 28 -5.88 5.67 0.10
CA ASP A 28 -6.29 7.01 -0.32
C ASP A 28 -7.17 7.64 0.79
N PRO A 29 -6.65 8.59 1.57
CA PRO A 29 -7.39 9.26 2.64
C PRO A 29 -8.29 10.39 2.12
N ASP A 30 -8.31 10.63 0.81
CA ASP A 30 -8.99 11.75 0.15
C ASP A 30 -10.17 11.28 -0.73
N ALA A 31 -10.56 10.01 -0.67
CA ALA A 31 -11.68 9.50 -1.46
C ALA A 31 -13.07 9.97 -0.95
N PRO A 32 -14.02 10.37 -1.83
CA PRO A 32 -13.89 10.54 -3.28
C PRO A 32 -13.29 11.90 -3.70
N SER A 33 -13.19 12.87 -2.79
CA SER A 33 -12.49 14.12 -3.01
C SER A 33 -11.82 14.62 -1.71
N PRO A 34 -10.69 15.34 -1.78
CA PRO A 34 -9.99 15.83 -0.59
C PRO A 34 -10.82 16.83 0.22
N SER A 35 -11.76 17.53 -0.41
CA SER A 35 -12.67 18.49 0.23
C SER A 35 -13.88 17.84 0.91
N ASP A 36 -14.30 16.66 0.45
CA ASP A 36 -15.42 15.90 1.01
C ASP A 36 -15.08 14.40 1.02
N PRO A 37 -14.17 13.96 1.92
CA PRO A 37 -13.58 12.63 1.91
C PRO A 37 -14.44 11.59 2.65
N THR A 38 -15.69 11.42 2.22
CA THR A 38 -16.68 10.54 2.89
C THR A 38 -16.36 9.04 2.83
N LEU A 39 -15.51 8.61 1.89
CA LEU A 39 -15.09 7.21 1.71
C LEU A 39 -13.68 6.95 2.26
N ARG A 40 -13.12 7.88 3.05
CA ARG A 40 -11.80 7.71 3.63
C ARG A 40 -11.77 6.62 4.71
N GLU A 41 -10.71 5.83 4.84
CA GLU A 41 -9.60 5.64 3.90
C GLU A 41 -9.95 4.55 2.88
N TYR A 42 -9.72 4.81 1.60
CA TYR A 42 -9.93 3.80 0.55
C TYR A 42 -8.69 2.91 0.44
N LEU A 43 -8.84 1.61 0.69
CA LEU A 43 -7.75 0.64 0.66
C LEU A 43 -7.43 0.22 -0.79
N HIS A 44 -6.23 0.56 -1.26
CA HIS A 44 -5.76 0.24 -2.60
C HIS A 44 -4.92 -1.03 -2.67
N TRP A 45 -4.18 -1.38 -1.61
CA TRP A 45 -3.29 -2.53 -1.61
C TRP A 45 -2.97 -2.98 -0.19
N LEU A 46 -2.99 -4.28 0.06
CA LEU A 46 -2.60 -4.85 1.35
C LEU A 46 -1.77 -6.12 1.12
N VAL A 47 -0.52 -6.08 1.58
CA VAL A 47 0.40 -7.23 1.56
C VAL A 47 0.92 -7.46 2.97
N THR A 48 0.72 -8.64 3.51
CA THR A 48 1.21 -9.05 4.83
C THR A 48 2.40 -9.98 4.69
N ASP A 49 3.03 -10.33 5.81
CA ASP A 49 4.07 -11.37 5.88
C ASP A 49 5.25 -11.15 4.92
N ILE A 50 5.61 -9.90 4.62
CA ILE A 50 6.79 -9.57 3.82
C ILE A 50 8.03 -9.82 4.68
N PRO A 51 8.91 -10.79 4.34
CA PRO A 51 10.15 -10.97 5.08
C PRO A 51 11.04 -9.73 4.96
N GLY A 52 11.68 -9.32 6.05
CA GLY A 52 12.66 -8.23 6.04
C GLY A 52 13.77 -8.46 4.99
N THR A 53 14.36 -7.37 4.51
CA THR A 53 15.37 -7.32 3.41
C THR A 53 14.87 -7.75 2.03
N THR A 54 13.58 -8.08 1.89
CA THR A 54 12.98 -8.51 0.62
C THR A 54 12.05 -7.43 0.06
N GLY A 55 10.91 -7.81 -0.52
CA GLY A 55 9.94 -6.88 -1.08
C GLY A 55 8.56 -7.49 -1.15
N ALA A 56 7.56 -6.67 -1.50
CA ALA A 56 6.15 -7.07 -1.48
C ALA A 56 5.84 -8.34 -2.30
N ALA A 57 6.65 -8.65 -3.33
CA ALA A 57 6.51 -9.87 -4.13
C ALA A 57 6.75 -11.18 -3.34
N PHE A 58 7.36 -11.11 -2.15
CA PHE A 58 7.63 -12.25 -1.27
C PHE A 58 6.64 -12.36 -0.10
N GLY A 59 5.73 -11.39 0.03
CA GLY A 59 4.67 -11.42 1.04
C GLY A 59 3.41 -12.12 0.55
N GLN A 60 2.38 -12.09 1.41
CA GLN A 60 1.04 -12.55 1.08
C GLN A 60 0.16 -11.36 0.69
N GLU A 61 -0.26 -11.31 -0.57
CA GLU A 61 -1.23 -10.31 -1.03
C GLU A 61 -2.63 -10.66 -0.50
N VAL A 62 -3.11 -9.85 0.45
CA VAL A 62 -4.44 -10.01 1.06
C VAL A 62 -5.48 -9.23 0.27
N MET A 63 -5.14 -8.00 -0.16
CA MET A 63 -5.95 -7.21 -1.09
C MET A 63 -5.10 -6.86 -2.30
N CYS A 64 -5.57 -7.27 -3.49
CA CYS A 64 -4.89 -7.01 -4.75
C CYS A 64 -4.75 -5.51 -5.02
N TYR A 65 -3.65 -5.13 -5.67
CA TYR A 65 -3.43 -3.74 -6.06
C TYR A 65 -4.54 -3.20 -6.96
N GLU A 66 -5.27 -2.20 -6.47
CA GLU A 66 -6.21 -1.40 -7.27
C GLU A 66 -5.54 -0.08 -7.71
N PRO A 67 -5.42 0.18 -9.02
CA PRO A 67 -4.74 1.37 -9.51
C PRO A 67 -5.49 2.66 -9.12
N PRO A 68 -4.77 3.71 -8.67
CA PRO A 68 -5.31 5.04 -8.43
C PRO A 68 -6.17 5.59 -9.58
N ARG A 69 -7.46 5.85 -9.30
CA ARG A 69 -8.42 6.49 -10.22
C ARG A 69 -9.15 7.65 -9.54
N PRO A 70 -8.45 8.72 -9.12
CA PRO A 70 -9.08 9.84 -8.44
C PRO A 70 -10.12 10.50 -9.36
N SER A 71 -11.32 10.73 -8.84
CA SER A 71 -12.43 11.29 -9.59
C SER A 71 -12.46 12.82 -9.53
N MET A 72 -12.09 13.43 -8.40
CA MET A 72 -12.14 14.88 -8.20
C MET A 72 -11.04 15.40 -7.28
N GLY A 73 -10.30 16.40 -7.74
CA GLY A 73 -9.22 17.03 -6.96
C GLY A 73 -7.91 16.23 -6.98
N ILE A 74 -6.99 16.59 -6.10
CA ILE A 74 -5.67 15.95 -5.98
C ILE A 74 -5.70 15.05 -4.73
N HIS A 75 -5.55 13.75 -4.95
CA HIS A 75 -5.55 12.75 -3.89
C HIS A 75 -4.13 12.38 -3.49
N ARG A 76 -3.94 12.09 -2.20
CA ARG A 76 -2.74 11.46 -1.67
C ARG A 76 -2.89 9.95 -1.76
N PHE A 77 -1.83 9.27 -2.19
CA PHE A 77 -1.74 7.82 -2.12
C PHE A 77 -0.61 7.49 -1.17
N VAL A 78 -0.96 6.95 -0.01
CA VAL A 78 -0.04 6.77 1.12
C VAL A 78 0.35 5.31 1.21
N LEU A 79 1.65 5.03 1.16
CA LEU A 79 2.22 3.73 1.48
C LEU A 79 2.69 3.75 2.94
N VAL A 80 2.24 2.78 3.73
CA VAL A 80 2.63 2.62 5.13
C VAL A 80 3.18 1.22 5.33
N LEU A 81 4.32 1.10 6.01
CA LEU A 81 4.94 -0.17 6.35
C LEU A 81 4.93 -0.34 7.87
N PHE A 82 4.38 -1.46 8.34
CA PHE A 82 4.34 -1.82 9.75
C PHE A 82 5.17 -3.06 10.00
N GLN A 83 6.00 -3.05 11.03
CA GLN A 83 6.66 -4.25 11.53
C GLN A 83 5.64 -5.10 12.31
N GLN A 84 5.55 -6.39 11.99
CA GLN A 84 4.68 -7.34 12.69
C GLN A 84 5.35 -7.84 13.98
N LEU A 85 4.54 -8.15 15.00
CA LEU A 85 5.02 -8.79 16.24
C LEU A 85 5.42 -10.26 16.03
N GLY A 86 4.89 -10.86 14.97
CA GLY A 86 5.09 -12.25 14.58
C GLY A 86 4.35 -12.51 13.28
N ARG A 87 4.38 -13.75 12.84
CA ARG A 87 3.58 -14.23 11.71
C ARG A 87 2.30 -14.86 12.22
#